data_AF-A0A1V2QQ80-F1
#
_entry.id   AF-A0A1V2QQ80-F1
#
_cell.length_a   1.000
_cell.length_b   1.000
_cell.length_c   1.000
_cell.angle_alpha   90.00
_cell.angle_beta   90.00
_cell.angle_gamma   90.00
#
_symmetry.space_group_name_H-M   'P 1'
#
loop_
_entity.id
_entity.type
_entity.pdbx_description
1 polymer ?
#
loop_
_entity_poly.entity_id
_entity_poly.type
_entity_poly.pdbx_seq_one_letter_code
_entity_poly.pdbx_strand_id
1 'polypeptide(L)'
;MTTDESAASPWGKWLQRQLENHGMTQAELAAKAGLERSRFTRWRQGEKPNLDNARRVAKALGVTPMEVMVGFHLITAEEADQRVASPDPAVLTDQQLVAELNRRLKRTTPGSKSSDDSSPGDT
;
A
#
# COMPACT_ATOMS: atom_id res chain seq x y z
N MET A 1 3.51 -9.71 35.18
CA MET A 1 3.57 -8.37 34.54
C MET A 1 4.86 -8.34 33.71
N THR A 2 4.76 -8.50 32.40
CA THR A 2 5.91 -8.42 31.48
C THR A 2 5.46 -7.59 30.29
N THR A 3 5.36 -6.29 30.52
CA THR A 3 5.01 -5.31 29.50
C THR A 3 6.10 -4.26 29.53
N ASP A 4 7.17 -4.46 28.75
CA ASP A 4 7.98 -3.33 28.25
C ASP A 4 8.91 -3.71 27.09
N GLU A 5 9.61 -4.86 27.17
CA GLU A 5 10.67 -5.18 26.19
C GLU A 5 10.14 -5.46 24.76
N SER A 6 8.90 -5.93 24.66
CA SER A 6 8.23 -6.27 23.40
C SER A 6 7.81 -5.03 22.58
N ALA A 7 7.75 -3.84 23.18
CA ALA A 7 7.53 -2.57 22.48
C ALA A 7 8.83 -2.00 21.86
N ALA A 8 10.00 -2.55 22.21
CA ALA A 8 11.28 -2.04 21.72
C ALA A 8 11.58 -2.40 20.25
N SER A 9 10.94 -3.44 19.70
CA SER A 9 11.19 -3.85 18.31
C SER A 9 10.70 -2.77 17.31
N PRO A 10 11.44 -2.52 16.21
CA PRO A 10 11.02 -1.54 15.20
C PRO A 10 9.61 -1.80 14.67
N TRP A 11 9.26 -3.08 14.50
CA TRP A 11 7.91 -3.47 14.12
C TRP A 11 6.87 -3.17 15.21
N GLY A 12 7.17 -3.44 16.49
CA GLY A 12 6.27 -3.14 17.60
C GLY A 12 5.92 -1.64 17.67
N LYS A 13 6.91 -0.77 17.46
CA LYS A 13 6.72 0.69 17.37
C LYS A 13 5.89 1.08 16.14
N TRP A 14 6.19 0.50 14.98
CA TRP A 14 5.42 0.75 13.77
C TRP A 14 3.95 0.32 13.95
N LEU A 15 3.70 -0.86 14.50
CA LEU A 15 2.36 -1.38 14.73
C LEU A 15 1.60 -0.49 15.73
N GLN A 16 2.25 -0.09 16.83
CA GLN A 16 1.63 0.78 17.84
C GLN A 16 1.11 2.08 17.21
N ARG A 17 1.92 2.73 16.37
CA ARG A 17 1.51 3.93 15.64
C ARG A 17 0.35 3.68 14.68
N GLN A 18 0.33 2.55 13.98
CA GLN A 18 -0.81 2.20 13.11
C GLN A 18 -2.09 1.97 13.94
N LEU A 19 -1.99 1.27 15.06
CA LEU A 19 -3.11 1.05 15.98
C LEU A 19 -3.69 2.37 16.49
N GLU A 20 -2.83 3.32 16.88
CA GLU A 20 -3.23 4.66 17.31
C GLU A 20 -3.92 5.45 16.19
N ASN A 21 -3.32 5.48 14.99
CA ASN A 21 -3.88 6.17 13.82
C ASN A 21 -5.26 5.64 13.41
N HIS A 22 -5.52 4.35 13.64
CA HIS A 22 -6.77 3.70 13.29
C HIS A 22 -7.75 3.58 14.46
N GLY A 23 -7.37 4.02 15.68
CA GLY A 23 -8.19 3.85 16.89
C GLY A 23 -8.51 2.38 17.20
N MET A 24 -7.57 1.46 16.92
CA MET A 24 -7.75 0.02 17.05
C MET A 24 -6.84 -0.57 18.12
N THR A 25 -7.28 -1.66 18.73
CA THR A 25 -6.46 -2.54 19.56
C THR A 25 -5.78 -3.63 18.72
N GLN A 26 -4.69 -4.21 19.23
CA GLN A 26 -4.04 -5.35 18.58
C GLN A 26 -4.98 -6.56 18.44
N ALA A 27 -5.92 -6.74 19.38
CA ALA A 27 -6.90 -7.81 19.33
C ALA A 27 -7.90 -7.62 18.19
N GLU A 28 -8.39 -6.40 17.99
CA GLU A 28 -9.28 -6.04 16.88
C GLU A 28 -8.57 -6.18 15.54
N LEU A 29 -7.31 -5.74 15.44
CA LEU A 29 -6.52 -5.95 14.23
C LEU A 29 -6.34 -7.43 13.91
N ALA A 30 -6.01 -8.26 14.90
CA ALA A 30 -5.86 -9.70 14.71
C ALA A 30 -7.16 -10.35 14.21
N ALA A 31 -8.29 -10.00 14.83
CA ALA A 31 -9.61 -10.46 14.41
C ALA A 31 -9.94 -10.01 12.97
N LYS A 32 -9.74 -8.72 12.66
CA LYS A 32 -10.01 -8.14 11.33
C LYS A 32 -9.11 -8.71 10.24
N ALA A 33 -7.86 -9.02 10.56
CA ALA A 33 -6.92 -9.67 9.65
C ALA A 33 -7.16 -11.19 9.51
N GLY A 34 -8.01 -11.79 10.35
CA GLY A 34 -8.21 -13.24 10.39
C GLY A 34 -6.93 -13.98 10.79
N LEU A 35 -6.20 -13.44 11.76
CA LEU A 35 -4.93 -13.96 12.26
C LEU A 35 -4.98 -14.21 13.77
N GLU A 36 -4.26 -15.24 14.23
CA GLU A 36 -4.16 -15.50 15.66
C GLU A 36 -3.31 -14.43 16.37
N ARG A 37 -3.74 -14.03 17.57
CA ARG A 37 -3.03 -13.04 18.40
C ARG A 37 -1.59 -13.45 18.72
N SER A 38 -1.34 -14.75 18.83
CA SER A 38 -0.01 -15.33 19.09
C SER A 38 1.02 -14.96 18.02
N ARG A 39 0.61 -14.79 16.75
CA ARG A 39 1.50 -14.34 15.67
C ARG A 39 2.07 -12.96 15.95
N PHE A 40 1.24 -12.03 16.40
CA PHE A 40 1.70 -10.68 16.71
C PHE A 40 2.70 -10.67 17.86
N THR A 41 2.53 -11.53 18.87
CA THR A 41 3.54 -11.68 19.94
C THR A 41 4.87 -12.17 19.37
N ARG A 42 4.86 -13.20 18.53
CA ARG A 42 6.09 -13.73 17.91
C ARG A 42 6.76 -12.73 16.97
N TRP A 43 5.96 -11.93 16.25
CA TRP A 43 6.45 -10.82 15.44
C TRP A 43 7.16 -9.75 16.27
N ARG A 44 6.65 -9.42 17.47
CA ARG A 44 7.39 -8.53 18.39
C ARG A 44 8.70 -9.14 18.85
N GLN A 45 8.79 -10.46 18.91
CA GLN A 45 9.99 -11.24 19.27
C GLN A 45 10.95 -11.46 18.09
N GLY A 46 10.63 -10.93 16.90
CA GLY A 46 11.50 -10.96 15.72
C GLY A 46 11.15 -12.02 14.68
N GLU A 47 10.08 -12.80 14.85
CA GLU A 47 9.58 -13.65 13.77
C GLU A 47 9.12 -12.77 12.59
N LYS A 48 9.53 -13.14 11.38
CA LYS A 48 9.18 -12.40 10.16
C LYS A 48 7.85 -12.93 9.60
N PRO A 49 6.93 -12.06 9.15
CA PRO A 49 5.73 -12.49 8.46
C PRO A 49 6.09 -12.97 7.05
N ASN A 50 5.22 -13.79 6.47
CA ASN A 50 5.21 -14.02 5.02
C ASN A 50 4.33 -12.98 4.31
N LEU A 51 4.33 -13.01 2.98
CA LEU A 51 3.55 -12.08 2.16
C LEU A 51 2.03 -12.19 2.39
N ASP A 52 1.50 -13.39 2.66
CA ASP A 52 0.08 -13.58 2.95
C ASP A 52 -0.34 -12.87 4.24
N ASN A 53 0.45 -13.04 5.31
CA ASN A 53 0.26 -12.33 6.57
C ASN A 53 0.34 -10.81 6.36
N ALA A 54 1.31 -10.33 5.58
CA ALA A 54 1.45 -8.90 5.27
C ALA A 54 0.21 -8.37 4.52
N ARG A 55 -0.31 -9.11 3.53
CA ARG A 55 -1.54 -8.75 2.79
C ARG A 55 -2.77 -8.68 3.69
N ARG A 56 -2.92 -9.62 4.62
CA ARG A 56 -4.05 -9.64 5.57
C ARG A 56 -4.01 -8.46 6.53
N VAL A 57 -2.85 -8.17 7.10
CA VAL A 57 -2.65 -7.00 7.97
C VAL A 57 -2.89 -5.71 7.20
N ALA A 58 -2.34 -5.61 5.98
CA ALA A 58 -2.53 -4.46 5.10
C ALA A 58 -4.02 -4.20 4.82
N LYS A 59 -4.77 -5.24 4.45
CA LYS A 59 -6.22 -5.15 4.23
C LYS A 59 -6.97 -4.71 5.50
N ALA A 60 -6.57 -5.19 6.67
CA ALA A 60 -7.22 -4.84 7.93
C ALA A 60 -6.98 -3.37 8.33
N LEU A 61 -5.78 -2.85 8.07
CA LEU A 61 -5.41 -1.45 8.33
C LEU A 61 -5.85 -0.50 7.20
N GLY A 62 -6.08 -1.00 5.98
CA GLY A 62 -6.34 -0.15 4.82
C GLY A 62 -5.08 0.47 4.21
N VAL A 63 -3.93 -0.16 4.41
CA VAL A 63 -2.63 0.23 3.85
C VAL A 63 -2.17 -0.75 2.77
N THR A 64 -1.01 -0.52 2.16
CA THR A 64 -0.44 -1.46 1.17
C THR A 64 0.35 -2.59 1.85
N PRO A 65 0.47 -3.78 1.21
CA PRO A 65 1.37 -4.82 1.70
C PRO A 65 2.83 -4.36 1.78
N MET A 66 3.26 -3.44 0.91
CA MET A 66 4.60 -2.87 0.94
C MET A 66 4.83 -2.08 2.23
N GLU A 67 3.88 -1.25 2.65
CA GLU A 67 3.97 -0.48 3.89
C GLU A 67 4.11 -1.39 5.13
N VAL A 68 3.39 -2.51 5.14
CA VAL A 68 3.55 -3.52 6.20
C VAL A 68 4.95 -4.12 6.16
N MET A 69 5.46 -4.50 4.98
CA MET A 69 6.80 -5.06 4.83
C MET A 69 7.91 -4.07 5.23
N VAL A 70 7.73 -2.77 4.98
CA VAL A 70 8.59 -1.69 5.50
C VAL A 70 8.53 -1.64 7.02
N GLY A 71 7.35 -1.73 7.62
CA GLY A 71 7.20 -1.82 9.07
C GLY A 71 7.97 -2.99 9.70
N PHE A 72 8.05 -4.11 8.99
CA PHE A 72 8.85 -5.28 9.37
C PHE A 72 10.33 -5.22 8.97
N HIS A 73 10.78 -4.14 8.32
CA HIS A 73 12.15 -3.99 7.78
C HIS A 73 12.55 -5.17 6.86
N LEU A 74 11.58 -5.73 6.14
CA LEU A 74 11.84 -6.73 5.09
C LEU A 74 12.29 -6.05 3.79
N ILE A 75 11.86 -4.81 3.60
CA ILE A 75 12.26 -3.89 2.54
C ILE A 75 12.37 -2.49 3.17
N THR A 76 13.12 -1.63 2.52
CA THR A 76 13.22 -0.20 2.85
C THR A 76 12.05 0.58 2.25
N ALA A 77 11.79 1.78 2.78
CA ALA A 77 10.82 2.69 2.18
C ALA A 77 11.22 3.08 0.75
N GLU A 78 12.52 3.22 0.49
CA GLU A 78 13.05 3.51 -0.85
C GLU A 78 12.76 2.38 -1.84
N GLU A 79 13.00 1.13 -1.45
CA GLU A 79 12.64 -0.05 -2.27
C GLU A 79 11.12 -0.14 -2.51
N ALA A 80 10.30 0.25 -1.53
CA ALA A 80 8.84 0.26 -1.68
C ALA A 80 8.34 1.34 -2.64
N ASP A 81 8.99 2.50 -2.64
CA ASP A 81 8.69 3.63 -3.53
C ASP A 81 9.33 3.49 -4.91
N GLN A 82 10.28 2.56 -5.06
CA GLN A 82 10.94 2.26 -6.32
C GLN A 82 9.92 1.71 -7.32
N ARG A 83 9.34 2.60 -8.11
CA ARG A 83 8.74 2.24 -9.38
C ARG A 83 9.88 1.88 -10.30
N VAL A 84 9.98 0.60 -10.69
CA VAL A 84 10.79 0.24 -11.85
C VAL A 84 10.34 1.20 -12.95
N ALA A 85 11.26 2.09 -13.35
CA ALA A 85 10.99 3.06 -14.39
C ALA A 85 10.41 2.27 -15.58
N SER A 86 9.46 2.87 -16.31
CA SER A 86 9.07 2.32 -17.61
C SER A 86 10.33 1.88 -18.35
N PRO A 87 10.32 0.71 -19.04
CA PRO A 87 11.52 0.17 -19.65
C PRO A 87 12.27 1.29 -20.38
N ASP A 88 13.58 1.37 -20.16
CA ASP A 88 14.41 2.40 -20.77
C ASP A 88 14.04 2.51 -22.25
N PRO A 89 13.57 3.68 -22.72
CA PRO A 89 13.16 3.84 -24.10
C PRO A 89 14.26 3.44 -25.09
N ALA A 90 15.53 3.51 -24.71
CA ALA A 90 16.65 3.05 -25.54
C ALA A 90 16.65 1.53 -25.81
N VAL A 91 15.94 0.74 -25.01
CA VAL A 91 15.81 -0.72 -25.18
C VAL A 91 14.60 -1.07 -26.08
N LEU A 92 13.69 -0.13 -26.29
CA LEU A 92 12.56 -0.31 -27.20
C LEU A 92 13.01 -0.08 -28.64
N THR A 93 12.51 -0.90 -29.55
CA THR A 93 12.58 -0.57 -30.98
C THR A 93 11.71 0.65 -31.29
N ASP A 94 12.03 1.38 -32.36
CA ASP A 94 11.24 2.51 -32.83
C ASP A 94 9.74 2.17 -32.96
N GLN A 95 9.42 0.96 -33.43
CA GLN A 95 8.03 0.50 -33.57
C GLN A 95 7.33 0.36 -32.22
N GLN A 96 8.02 -0.18 -31.21
CA GLN A 96 7.48 -0.31 -29.86
C GLN A 96 7.29 1.05 -29.18
N LEU A 97 8.23 1.98 -29.40
CA LEU A 97 8.14 3.36 -28.93
C LEU A 97 6.93 4.09 -29.53
N VAL A 98 6.75 4.01 -30.85
CA VAL A 98 5.61 4.63 -31.54
C VAL A 98 4.28 4.02 -31.07
N ALA A 99 4.21 2.71 -30.89
CA ALA A 99 3.02 2.04 -30.38
C ALA A 99 2.66 2.50 -28.96
N GLU A 100 3.64 2.60 -28.06
CA GLU A 100 3.42 3.06 -26.68
C GLU A 100 3.04 4.55 -26.62
N LEU A 101 3.69 5.41 -27.42
CA LEU A 101 3.34 6.83 -27.52
C LEU A 101 1.88 7.02 -27.95
N ASN A 102 1.47 6.34 -29.03
CA ASN A 102 0.09 6.37 -29.51
C ASN A 102 -0.91 5.89 -28.45
N ARG A 103 -0.57 4.85 -27.68
CA ARG A 103 -1.41 4.36 -26.58
C ARG A 103 -1.56 5.40 -25.47
N ARG A 104 -0.48 6.11 -25.09
CA ARG A 104 -0.51 7.17 -24.06
C ARG A 104 -1.34 8.36 -24.52
N LEU A 105 -1.17 8.83 -25.76
CA LEU A 105 -1.94 9.94 -26.32
C LEU A 105 -3.45 9.65 -26.32
N LYS A 106 -3.86 8.42 -26.66
CA LYS A 106 -5.27 7.97 -26.59
C LYS A 106 -5.82 7.95 -25.16
N ARG A 107 -4.99 7.63 -24.16
CA ARG A 107 -5.39 7.64 -22.74
C ARG A 107 -5.50 9.05 -22.15
N THR A 108 -4.65 9.97 -22.57
CA THR A 108 -4.62 11.36 -22.10
C THR A 108 -5.72 12.22 -22.74
N THR A 109 -6.49 11.66 -23.67
CA THR A 109 -7.70 12.28 -24.21
C THR A 109 -8.95 11.64 -23.57
N PRO A 110 -9.24 11.82 -22.27
CA PRO A 110 -10.61 11.67 -21.81
C PRO A 110 -11.39 12.88 -22.33
N GLY A 111 -12.49 12.62 -23.02
CA GLY A 111 -13.33 13.65 -23.62
C GLY A 111 -13.62 14.80 -22.65
N SER A 112 -13.44 16.01 -23.19
CA SER A 112 -14.21 17.20 -22.89
C SER A 112 -15.57 16.84 -22.27
N LYS A 113 -15.75 17.16 -20.98
CA LYS A 113 -17.06 17.19 -20.35
C LYS A 113 -17.43 18.65 -20.13
N SER A 114 -18.44 19.07 -20.91
CA SER A 114 -19.53 19.98 -20.58
C SER A 114 -19.16 21.41 -20.17
N SER A 115 -19.24 22.34 -21.13
CA SER A 115 -19.81 23.67 -20.92
C SER A 115 -20.53 24.10 -22.21
N ASP A 116 -21.79 24.45 -22.06
CA ASP A 116 -22.70 25.14 -23.00
C ASP A 116 -23.28 24.37 -24.19
N ASP A 117 -24.53 23.92 -24.03
CA ASP A 117 -25.63 24.51 -24.81
C ASP A 117 -26.99 24.35 -24.08
N SER A 118 -27.48 25.49 -23.57
CA SER A 118 -28.87 25.95 -23.42
C SER A 118 -30.01 24.95 -23.16
N SER A 119 -30.59 25.02 -21.95
CA SER A 119 -31.99 24.59 -21.73
C SER A 119 -32.98 25.62 -22.31
N PRO A 120 -34.09 25.17 -22.91
CA PRO A 120 -35.17 26.04 -23.36
C PRO A 120 -36.17 26.32 -22.24
N GLY A 121 -36.65 27.57 -22.16
CA GLY A 121 -37.95 27.93 -21.58
C GLY A 121 -37.94 28.32 -20.10
N ASP A 122 -38.26 29.59 -19.84
CA ASP A 122 -39.50 29.98 -19.12
C ASP A 122 -39.53 31.51 -18.98
N THR A 123 -40.41 32.18 -19.73
CA THR A 123 -41.54 33.04 -19.28
C THR A 123 -42.03 33.88 -20.46
#